data_AF-A0A838E8C5-F1
#
_entry.id   AF-A0A838E8C5-F1
#
_cell.length_a   1.000
_cell.length_b   1.000
_cell.length_c   1.000
_cell.angle_alpha   90.00
_cell.angle_beta   90.00
_cell.angle_gamma   90.00
#
_symmetry.space_group_name_H-M   'P 1'
#
loop_
_entity.id
_entity.type
_entity.pdbx_description
1 polymer ?
#
loop_
_entity_poly.entity_id
_entity_poly.type
_entity_poly.pdbx_seq_one_letter_code
_entity_poly.pdbx_strand_id
1 'polypeptide(L)'
;MRPAYDPSGLGIGIVHLGIGAFHRAHQATYTDDALATGPGGARDWGICGVSQRSRDVPDRLQPQDGLYTVLERDSGATRARVVGCVREVLLATESPDELRRRIAAAGTRIVSLTVTEKAYRHDPASGRLRVDDPAVAADLADPRPGRTVVGQLVGGLRDRLAAGAGPLTVLSCDNLPANGPLLRG
;
A
#
# COMPACT_ATOMS: atom_id res chain seq x y z
N MET A 1 21.06 15.31 -3.88
CA MET A 1 20.10 15.26 -2.75
C MET A 1 19.97 13.80 -2.30
N ARG A 2 19.78 13.55 -1.01
CA ARG A 2 19.62 12.21 -0.43
C ARG A 2 18.60 12.26 0.71
N PRO A 3 17.95 11.14 1.08
CA PRO A 3 17.13 11.08 2.29
C PRO A 3 17.95 11.45 3.54
N ALA A 4 17.28 11.90 4.60
CA ALA A 4 17.92 12.29 5.87
C ALA A 4 18.39 11.10 6.72
N TYR A 5 18.05 9.87 6.29
CA TYR A 5 18.42 8.60 6.92
C TYR A 5 18.97 7.64 5.85
N ASP A 6 19.62 6.56 6.26
CA ASP A 6 20.04 5.49 5.35
C ASP A 6 18.85 4.56 5.04
N PRO A 7 18.32 4.56 3.79
CA PRO A 7 17.17 3.75 3.46
C PRO A 7 17.52 2.26 3.40
N SER A 8 18.78 1.88 3.14
CA SER A 8 19.18 0.54 2.69
C SER A 8 18.78 -0.58 3.65
N GLY A 9 18.79 -0.33 4.96
CA GLY A 9 18.38 -1.29 5.99
C GLY A 9 17.03 -1.00 6.65
N LEU A 10 16.07 -0.43 5.91
CA LEU A 10 14.68 -0.36 6.37
C LEU A 10 13.96 -1.71 6.17
N GLY A 11 13.33 -2.20 7.23
CA GLY A 11 12.35 -3.29 7.18
C GLY A 11 11.01 -2.79 6.63
N ILE A 12 10.21 -3.69 6.07
CA ILE A 12 8.87 -3.37 5.55
C ILE A 12 7.85 -3.54 6.67
N GLY A 13 7.21 -2.43 7.04
CA GLY A 13 6.12 -2.39 8.04
C GLY A 13 4.78 -1.96 7.47
N ILE A 14 4.78 -1.42 6.24
CA ILE A 14 3.60 -0.93 5.56
C ILE A 14 3.51 -1.60 4.19
N VAL A 15 2.36 -2.21 3.88
CA VAL A 15 1.99 -2.55 2.51
C VAL A 15 1.01 -1.50 2.02
N HIS A 16 1.26 -0.91 0.86
CA HIS A 16 0.38 0.11 0.28
C HIS A 16 -0.26 -0.36 -1.02
N LEU A 17 -1.58 -0.60 -1.00
CA LEU A 17 -2.36 -0.99 -2.16
C LEU A 17 -2.70 0.24 -2.99
N GLY A 18 -2.15 0.32 -4.21
CA GLY A 18 -2.37 1.44 -5.12
C GLY A 18 -1.31 2.54 -5.00
N ILE A 19 -0.04 2.22 -5.27
CA ILE A 19 1.09 3.17 -5.29
C ILE A 19 1.00 4.21 -6.42
N GLY A 20 0.03 5.11 -6.33
CA GLY A 20 -0.18 6.22 -7.25
C GLY A 20 0.66 7.46 -6.92
N ALA A 21 0.45 8.52 -7.71
CA ALA A 21 1.10 9.81 -7.46
C ALA A 21 0.70 10.42 -6.11
N PHE A 22 -0.58 10.32 -5.73
CA PHE A 22 -1.07 10.84 -4.44
C PHE A 22 -0.37 10.15 -3.26
N HIS A 23 -0.27 8.82 -3.26
CA HIS A 23 0.44 8.11 -2.20
C HIS A 23 1.90 8.56 -2.07
N ARG A 24 2.59 8.61 -3.21
CA ARG A 24 3.99 9.04 -3.27
C ARG A 24 4.21 10.49 -2.84
N ALA A 25 3.22 11.35 -3.01
CA ALA A 25 3.26 12.75 -2.59
C ALA A 25 2.70 12.99 -1.18
N HIS A 26 2.06 12.00 -0.54
CA HIS A 26 1.37 12.17 0.74
C HIS A 26 1.74 11.12 1.80
N GLN A 27 1.23 9.89 1.76
CA GLN A 27 1.49 8.96 2.88
C GLN A 27 2.96 8.55 2.94
N ALA A 28 3.59 8.31 1.79
CA ALA A 28 5.02 8.06 1.73
C ALA A 28 5.83 9.28 2.19
N THR A 29 5.34 10.50 1.93
CA THR A 29 6.08 11.70 2.33
C THR A 29 6.12 11.90 3.84
N TYR A 30 4.98 11.74 4.50
CA TYR A 30 4.91 11.74 5.97
C TYR A 30 5.66 10.57 6.61
N THR A 31 5.68 9.39 5.97
CA THR A 31 6.46 8.24 6.46
C THR A 31 7.96 8.55 6.40
N ASP A 32 8.41 9.17 5.32
CA ASP A 32 9.80 9.61 5.15
C ASP A 32 10.23 10.62 6.24
N ASP A 33 9.37 11.59 6.55
CA ASP A 33 9.63 12.59 7.59
C ASP A 33 9.67 11.96 9.00
N ALA A 34 8.76 11.01 9.26
CA ALA A 34 8.74 10.26 10.51
C ALA A 34 10.01 9.40 10.68
N LEU A 35 10.50 8.80 9.59
CA LEU A 35 11.76 8.04 9.60
C LEU A 35 12.98 8.94 9.83
N ALA A 36 12.96 10.17 9.31
CA ALA A 36 14.04 11.14 9.48
C ALA A 36 14.13 11.71 10.91
N THR A 37 13.01 11.79 11.62
CA THR A 37 12.91 12.42 12.95
C THR A 37 12.72 11.42 14.09
N GLY A 38 12.37 10.18 13.76
CA GLY A 38 12.13 9.14 14.75
C GLY A 38 13.40 8.76 15.54
N PRO A 39 13.24 8.21 16.76
CA PRO A 39 14.36 7.59 17.47
C PRO A 39 14.99 6.51 16.56
N GLY A 40 16.27 6.20 16.76
CA GLY A 40 17.05 5.29 15.89
C GLY A 40 16.46 3.89 15.64
N GLY A 41 15.33 3.54 16.28
CA GLY A 41 14.55 2.32 16.09
C GLY A 41 13.37 2.40 15.11
N ALA A 42 13.12 3.51 14.39
CA ALA A 42 12.01 3.58 13.42
C ALA A 42 12.23 2.75 12.13
N ARG A 43 13.27 1.90 12.07
CA ARG A 43 13.75 1.25 10.84
C ARG A 43 12.77 0.24 10.22
N ASP A 44 11.72 -0.14 10.93
CA ASP A 44 10.77 -1.16 10.47
C ASP A 44 9.57 -0.59 9.71
N TRP A 45 9.59 0.70 9.35
CA TRP A 45 8.45 1.39 8.71
C TRP A 45 8.62 1.66 7.21
N GLY A 46 9.50 0.92 6.54
CA GLY A 46 9.57 0.90 5.08
C GLY A 46 8.25 0.44 4.45
N ILE A 47 8.05 0.86 3.20
CA ILE A 47 6.83 0.64 2.42
C ILE A 47 7.11 -0.35 1.29
N CYS A 48 6.27 -1.39 1.22
CA CYS A 48 6.03 -2.17 0.00
C CYS A 48 4.86 -1.54 -0.75
N GLY A 49 5.14 -0.86 -1.86
CA GLY A 49 4.13 -0.31 -2.76
C GLY A 49 3.57 -1.38 -3.68
N VAL A 50 2.28 -1.31 -3.99
CA VAL A 50 1.62 -2.27 -4.87
C VAL A 50 0.93 -1.55 -6.01
N SER A 51 1.44 -1.76 -7.23
CA SER A 51 0.73 -1.38 -8.44
C SER A 51 -0.29 -2.45 -8.79
N GLN A 52 -1.52 -2.04 -9.08
CA GLN A 52 -2.61 -2.98 -9.31
C GLN A 52 -2.65 -3.52 -10.75
N ARG A 53 -2.14 -2.75 -11.72
CA ARG A 53 -2.25 -3.10 -13.16
C ARG A 53 -1.05 -2.67 -14.01
N SER A 54 -0.47 -1.51 -13.73
CA SER A 54 0.56 -0.92 -14.59
C SER A 54 1.97 -1.28 -14.11
N ARG A 55 2.85 -1.61 -15.06
CA ARG A 55 4.29 -1.76 -14.80
C ARG A 55 5.04 -0.43 -14.69
N ASP A 56 4.43 0.70 -15.06
CA ASP A 56 5.11 2.01 -15.09
C ASP A 56 5.79 2.38 -13.76
N VAL A 57 5.09 2.18 -12.63
CA VAL A 57 5.67 2.52 -11.31
C VAL A 57 6.81 1.57 -10.91
N PRO A 58 6.64 0.23 -10.89
CA PRO A 58 7.74 -0.67 -10.55
C PRO A 58 8.93 -0.50 -11.51
N ASP A 59 8.72 -0.40 -12.82
CA ASP A 59 9.79 -0.26 -13.81
C ASP A 59 10.59 1.04 -13.62
N ARG A 60 9.96 2.09 -13.10
CA ARG A 60 10.64 3.37 -12.81
C ARG A 60 11.30 3.43 -11.46
N LEU A 61 10.73 2.78 -10.44
CA LEU A 61 11.23 2.88 -9.06
C LEU A 61 12.24 1.79 -8.71
N GLN A 62 12.08 0.56 -9.21
CA GLN A 62 13.00 -0.54 -8.87
C GLN A 62 14.45 -0.28 -9.30
N PRO A 63 14.75 0.25 -10.51
CA PRO A 63 16.13 0.54 -10.90
C PRO A 63 16.80 1.66 -10.08
N GLN A 64 16.02 2.38 -9.25
CA GLN A 64 16.47 3.47 -8.40
C GLN A 64 16.37 3.10 -6.90
N ASP A 65 16.37 1.80 -6.57
CA ASP A 65 16.24 1.30 -5.18
C ASP A 65 14.98 1.78 -4.44
N GLY A 66 13.92 2.09 -5.20
CA GLY A 66 12.67 2.65 -4.68
C GLY A 66 12.69 4.16 -4.45
N LEU A 67 13.82 4.83 -4.71
CA LEU A 67 13.97 6.28 -4.56
C LEU A 67 13.18 7.04 -5.62
N TYR A 68 12.60 8.19 -5.22
CA TYR A 68 12.01 9.13 -6.15
C TYR A 68 11.99 10.55 -5.58
N THR A 69 11.79 11.53 -6.46
CA THR A 69 11.74 12.95 -6.08
C THR A 69 10.30 13.44 -6.00
N VAL A 70 9.98 14.14 -4.91
CA VAL A 70 8.77 14.97 -4.80
C VAL A 70 9.15 16.43 -5.04
N LEU A 71 8.36 17.10 -5.87
CA LEU A 71 8.48 18.54 -6.12
C LEU A 71 7.26 19.23 -5.50
N GLU A 72 7.50 20.04 -4.48
CA GLU A 72 6.51 20.93 -3.89
C GLU A 72 6.63 22.31 -4.55
N ARG A 73 5.51 22.85 -5.02
CA ARG A 73 5.46 24.14 -5.73
C ARG A 73 4.44 25.04 -5.04
N ASP A 74 4.89 26.24 -4.68
CA ASP A 74 4.04 27.33 -4.18
C ASP A 74 4.18 28.58 -5.08
N SER A 75 3.63 29.73 -4.65
CA SER A 75 3.55 30.95 -5.47
C SER A 75 4.90 31.59 -5.82
N GLY A 76 6.03 31.10 -5.31
CA GLY A 76 7.34 31.66 -5.63
C GLY A 76 8.53 30.70 -5.56
N ALA A 77 8.34 29.47 -5.08
CA ALA A 77 9.42 28.51 -4.90
C ALA A 77 9.04 27.10 -5.37
N THR A 78 10.05 26.38 -5.84
CA THR A 78 9.98 24.92 -6.03
C THR A 78 10.99 24.28 -5.07
N ARG A 79 10.50 23.38 -4.21
CA ARG A 79 11.33 22.59 -3.31
C ARG A 79 11.34 21.15 -3.79
N ALA A 80 12.52 20.56 -3.85
CA ALA A 80 12.71 19.17 -4.25
C ALA A 80 13.21 18.37 -3.05
N ARG A 81 12.69 17.16 -2.89
CA ARG A 81 13.14 16.21 -1.85
C ARG A 81 13.16 14.78 -2.41
N VAL A 82 14.14 13.99 -1.99
CA VAL A 82 14.25 12.57 -2.36
C VAL A 82 13.63 11.74 -1.24
N VAL A 83 12.59 10.96 -1.57
CA VAL A 83 11.92 10.04 -0.66
C VAL A 83 12.60 8.67 -0.72
N GLY A 84 12.86 8.09 0.45
CA GLY A 84 13.59 6.83 0.60
C GLY A 84 12.82 5.68 1.24
N CYS A 85 11.58 5.90 1.67
CA CYS A 85 10.86 4.93 2.49
C CYS A 85 10.20 3.80 1.68
N VAL A 86 10.10 3.93 0.35
CA VAL A 86 9.61 2.85 -0.53
C VAL A 86 10.76 1.90 -0.81
N ARG A 87 10.67 0.65 -0.32
CA ARG A 87 11.75 -0.35 -0.44
C ARG A 87 11.45 -1.48 -1.41
N GLU A 88 10.19 -1.63 -1.77
CA GLU A 88 9.74 -2.63 -2.71
C GLU A 88 8.54 -2.10 -3.47
N VAL A 89 8.43 -2.46 -4.75
CA VAL A 89 7.23 -2.21 -5.55
C VAL A 89 6.83 -3.50 -6.26
N LEU A 90 5.67 -4.02 -5.91
CA LEU A 90 5.08 -5.22 -6.52
C LEU A 90 4.06 -4.83 -7.59
N LEU A 91 3.93 -5.67 -8.61
CA LEU A 91 2.78 -5.66 -9.52
C LEU A 91 1.84 -6.79 -9.14
N ALA A 92 0.65 -6.45 -8.65
CA ALA A 92 -0.30 -7.42 -8.08
C ALA A 92 -0.65 -8.56 -9.05
N THR A 93 -0.74 -8.29 -10.36
CA THR A 93 -1.07 -9.29 -11.37
C THR A 93 0.04 -10.31 -11.63
N GLU A 94 1.27 -10.01 -11.22
CA GLU A 94 2.46 -10.84 -11.51
C GLU A 94 3.10 -11.42 -10.27
N SER A 95 2.92 -10.75 -9.13
CA SER A 95 3.43 -11.20 -7.84
C SER A 95 2.32 -11.35 -6.79
N PRO A 96 1.19 -12.03 -7.11
CA PRO A 96 0.06 -12.12 -6.19
C PRO A 96 0.38 -12.91 -4.91
N ASP A 97 1.24 -13.93 -5.02
CA ASP A 97 1.68 -14.70 -3.85
C ASP A 97 2.64 -13.90 -2.96
N GLU A 98 3.52 -13.09 -3.56
CA GLU A 98 4.42 -12.21 -2.81
C GLU A 98 3.63 -11.14 -2.07
N LEU A 99 2.63 -10.54 -2.72
CA LEU A 99 1.72 -9.59 -2.09
C LEU A 99 1.05 -10.20 -0.84
N ARG A 100 0.52 -11.42 -0.94
CA ARG A 100 -0.06 -12.11 0.22
C ARG A 100 0.95 -12.37 1.31
N ARG A 101 2.16 -12.83 0.97
CA ARG A 101 3.26 -13.00 1.94
C ARG A 101 3.59 -11.70 2.65
N ARG A 102 3.64 -10.56 1.94
CA ARG A 102 3.89 -9.24 2.54
C ARG A 102 2.77 -8.81 3.48
N ILE A 103 1.51 -9.03 3.13
CA ILE A 103 0.39 -8.73 4.05
C ILE A 103 0.44 -9.64 5.28
N ALA A 104 0.79 -10.92 5.10
CA ALA A 104 0.83 -11.91 6.17
C ALA A 104 2.03 -11.79 7.11
N ALA A 105 3.12 -11.15 6.67
CA ALA A 105 4.36 -11.04 7.44
C ALA A 105 4.17 -10.30 8.77
N ALA A 106 4.69 -10.85 9.87
CA ALA A 106 4.59 -10.25 11.21
C ALA A 106 5.15 -8.82 11.30
N GLY A 107 6.17 -8.49 10.49
CA GLY A 107 6.73 -7.14 10.40
C GLY A 107 5.75 -6.11 9.82
N THR A 108 4.83 -6.54 8.95
CA THR A 108 3.77 -5.70 8.41
C THR A 108 2.74 -5.41 9.49
N ARG A 109 2.59 -4.13 9.81
CA ARG A 109 1.68 -3.63 10.86
C ARG A 109 0.54 -2.79 10.29
N ILE A 110 0.72 -2.26 9.08
CA ILE A 110 -0.29 -1.46 8.37
C ILE A 110 -0.43 -1.97 6.93
N VAL A 111 -1.66 -2.15 6.47
CA VAL A 111 -2.02 -2.19 5.05
C VAL A 111 -2.79 -0.91 4.75
N SER A 112 -2.23 -0.03 3.93
CA SER A 112 -2.88 1.23 3.54
C SER A 112 -3.35 1.19 2.09
N LEU A 113 -4.34 2.01 1.73
CA LEU A 113 -4.97 1.97 0.41
C LEU A 113 -5.20 3.36 -0.20
N THR A 114 -4.82 3.53 -1.47
CA THR A 114 -5.35 4.59 -2.37
C THR A 114 -5.74 3.97 -3.70
N VAL A 115 -6.89 3.30 -3.72
CA VAL A 115 -7.33 2.44 -4.82
C VAL A 115 -8.54 2.99 -5.57
N THR A 116 -9.04 4.16 -5.17
CA THR A 116 -10.28 4.81 -5.60
C THR A 116 -11.54 4.04 -5.21
N GLU A 117 -12.68 4.74 -5.19
CA GLU A 117 -14.00 4.21 -4.81
C GLU A 117 -14.36 2.87 -5.48
N LYS A 118 -14.07 2.75 -6.78
CA LYS A 118 -14.46 1.59 -7.58
C LYS A 118 -13.77 0.30 -7.14
N ALA A 119 -12.60 0.39 -6.52
CA ALA A 119 -11.84 -0.79 -6.12
C ALA A 119 -12.40 -1.49 -4.88
N TYR A 120 -13.23 -0.79 -4.09
CA TYR A 120 -13.89 -1.37 -2.92
C TYR A 120 -15.10 -2.23 -3.28
N ARG A 121 -15.63 -2.12 -4.51
CA ARG A 121 -16.72 -2.96 -5.04
C ARG A 121 -17.99 -2.95 -4.18
N HIS A 122 -18.29 -1.82 -3.54
CA HIS A 122 -19.52 -1.69 -2.77
C HIS A 122 -20.72 -1.35 -3.66
N ASP A 123 -21.90 -1.68 -3.14
CA ASP A 123 -23.18 -1.19 -3.61
C ASP A 123 -23.38 0.23 -3.06
N PRO A 124 -23.55 1.26 -3.91
CA PRO A 124 -23.63 2.64 -3.45
C PRO A 124 -24.79 2.92 -2.50
N ALA A 125 -25.88 2.15 -2.57
CA ALA A 125 -27.07 2.36 -1.75
C ALA A 125 -26.90 1.77 -0.34
N SER A 126 -26.30 0.59 -0.23
CA SER A 126 -26.15 -0.15 1.03
C SER A 126 -24.76 -0.03 1.66
N GLY A 127 -23.75 0.40 0.90
CA GLY A 127 -22.35 0.42 1.33
C GLY A 127 -21.74 -0.98 1.50
N ARG A 128 -22.44 -2.05 1.12
CA ARG A 128 -21.97 -3.44 1.28
C ARG A 128 -21.24 -3.94 0.05
N LEU A 129 -20.35 -4.91 0.21
CA LEU A 129 -19.66 -5.56 -0.90
C LEU A 129 -20.67 -6.20 -1.88
N ARG A 130 -20.51 -5.91 -3.17
CA ARG A 130 -21.30 -6.51 -4.26
C ARG A 130 -20.77 -7.88 -4.60
N VAL A 131 -21.36 -8.90 -3.98
CA VAL A 131 -21.00 -10.31 -4.24
C VAL A 131 -21.39 -10.79 -5.65
N ASP A 132 -22.27 -10.06 -6.33
CA ASP A 132 -22.68 -10.28 -7.72
C ASP A 132 -21.72 -9.62 -8.74
N ASP A 133 -20.78 -8.77 -8.30
CA ASP A 133 -19.73 -8.25 -9.19
C ASP A 133 -18.88 -9.44 -9.71
N PRO A 134 -18.72 -9.61 -11.03
CA PRO A 134 -18.04 -10.77 -11.59
C PRO A 134 -16.60 -10.98 -11.08
N ALA A 135 -15.89 -9.90 -10.73
CA ALA A 135 -14.54 -10.00 -10.18
C ALA A 135 -14.56 -10.45 -8.71
N VAL A 136 -15.55 -10.00 -7.93
CA VAL A 136 -15.75 -10.47 -6.56
C VAL A 136 -16.21 -11.93 -6.55
N ALA A 137 -17.16 -12.30 -7.41
CA ALA A 137 -17.60 -13.69 -7.57
C ALA A 137 -16.45 -14.61 -7.97
N ALA A 138 -15.55 -14.16 -8.85
CA ALA A 138 -14.35 -14.91 -9.21
C ALA A 138 -13.39 -15.09 -8.03
N ASP A 139 -13.19 -14.04 -7.21
CA ASP A 139 -12.36 -14.13 -6.00
C ASP A 139 -12.98 -15.06 -4.93
N LEU A 140 -14.31 -15.14 -4.86
CA LEU A 140 -15.01 -16.04 -3.93
C LEU A 140 -14.95 -17.52 -4.37
N ALA A 141 -14.95 -17.76 -5.68
CA ALA A 141 -14.91 -19.13 -6.24
C ALA A 141 -13.50 -19.76 -6.20
N ASP A 142 -12.46 -18.94 -6.11
CA ASP A 142 -11.07 -19.37 -6.24
C ASP A 142 -10.30 -19.22 -4.92
N PRO A 143 -9.73 -20.30 -4.35
CA PRO A 143 -8.94 -20.21 -3.13
C PRO A 143 -7.58 -19.51 -3.30
N ARG A 144 -7.16 -19.25 -4.55
CA ARG A 144 -5.92 -18.55 -4.93
C ARG A 144 -5.96 -17.05 -4.58
N PRO A 145 -4.87 -16.29 -4.76
CA PRO A 145 -4.87 -14.87 -4.38
C PRO A 145 -5.97 -14.11 -5.12
N GLY A 146 -6.78 -13.37 -4.36
CA GLY A 146 -7.83 -12.56 -4.95
C GLY A 146 -7.27 -11.55 -5.95
N ARG A 147 -7.99 -11.34 -7.05
CA ARG A 147 -7.65 -10.41 -8.13
C ARG A 147 -8.10 -8.99 -7.81
N THR A 148 -9.18 -8.86 -7.05
CA THR A 148 -9.65 -7.57 -6.54
C THR A 148 -8.80 -7.11 -5.36
N VAL A 149 -8.78 -5.81 -5.09
CA VAL A 149 -8.09 -5.26 -3.91
C VAL A 149 -8.64 -5.86 -2.62
N VAL A 150 -9.96 -6.05 -2.53
CA VAL A 150 -10.62 -6.69 -1.39
C VAL A 150 -10.16 -8.16 -1.26
N GLY A 151 -10.14 -8.90 -2.36
CA GLY A 151 -9.67 -10.29 -2.36
C GLY A 151 -8.19 -10.43 -2.01
N GLN A 152 -7.33 -9.52 -2.47
CA GLN A 152 -5.91 -9.45 -2.07
C GLN A 152 -5.77 -9.25 -0.56
N LEU A 153 -6.50 -8.27 -0.01
CA LEU A 153 -6.49 -7.93 1.41
C LEU A 153 -7.00 -9.10 2.27
N VAL A 154 -8.16 -9.65 1.94
CA VAL A 154 -8.77 -10.78 2.67
C VAL A 154 -7.90 -12.04 2.57
N GLY A 155 -7.32 -12.32 1.39
CA GLY A 155 -6.41 -13.44 1.19
C GLY A 155 -5.15 -13.32 2.07
N GLY A 156 -4.56 -12.13 2.14
CA GLY A 156 -3.42 -11.88 3.02
C GLY A 156 -3.78 -11.93 4.52
N LEU A 157 -4.95 -11.40 4.91
CA LEU A 157 -5.45 -11.48 6.28
C LEU A 157 -5.72 -12.93 6.72
N ARG A 158 -6.27 -13.75 5.83
CA ARG A 158 -6.47 -15.19 6.07
C ARG A 158 -5.15 -15.90 6.34
N ASP A 159 -4.13 -15.63 5.54
CA ASP A 159 -2.81 -16.23 5.73
C ASP A 159 -2.14 -15.74 7.02
N ARG A 160 -2.30 -14.45 7.32
CA ARG A 160 -1.83 -13.84 8.56
C ARG A 160 -2.43 -14.53 9.79
N LEU A 161 -3.74 -14.78 9.74
CA LEU A 161 -4.48 -15.47 10.80
C LEU A 161 -3.97 -16.91 10.96
N ALA A 162 -3.81 -17.64 9.86
CA ALA A 162 -3.30 -19.01 9.89
C ALA A 162 -1.86 -19.09 10.45
N ALA A 163 -1.03 -18.07 10.21
CA ALA A 163 0.33 -17.98 10.72
C ALA A 163 0.44 -17.44 12.16
N GLY A 164 -0.66 -17.01 12.79
CA GLY A 164 -0.63 -16.43 14.14
C GLY A 164 0.16 -15.13 14.24
N ALA A 165 0.30 -14.36 13.16
CA ALA A 165 1.18 -13.18 13.08
C ALA A 165 0.63 -11.90 13.77
N GLY A 166 -0.40 -12.04 14.60
CA GLY A 166 -0.99 -10.94 15.37
C GLY A 166 -1.85 -9.97 14.54
N PRO A 167 -2.41 -8.92 15.18
CA PRO A 167 -3.28 -7.95 14.51
C PRO A 167 -2.52 -7.08 13.50
N LEU A 168 -3.28 -6.46 12.61
CA LEU A 168 -2.84 -5.59 11.53
C LEU A 168 -3.87 -4.48 11.36
N THR A 169 -3.43 -3.23 11.20
CA THR A 169 -4.31 -2.10 10.88
C THR A 169 -4.54 -2.03 9.37
N VAL A 170 -5.80 -1.90 8.96
CA VAL A 170 -6.15 -1.56 7.57
C VAL A 170 -6.58 -0.09 7.50
N LEU A 171 -5.87 0.70 6.71
CA LEU A 171 -6.01 2.17 6.65
C LEU A 171 -6.42 2.62 5.24
N SER A 172 -7.67 3.02 5.06
CA SER A 172 -8.06 3.73 3.82
C SER A 172 -7.51 5.15 3.81
N CYS A 173 -6.88 5.53 2.71
CA CYS A 173 -6.47 6.91 2.40
C CYS A 173 -7.17 7.46 1.16
N ASP A 174 -8.25 6.79 0.71
CA ASP A 174 -9.09 7.29 -0.37
C ASP A 174 -10.01 8.41 0.15
N ASN A 175 -10.33 9.33 -0.76
CA ASN A 175 -11.26 10.43 -0.50
C ASN A 175 -12.71 9.94 -0.54
N LEU A 176 -13.12 9.22 0.50
CA LEU A 176 -14.47 8.70 0.68
C LEU A 176 -15.01 9.12 2.05
N PRO A 177 -16.31 9.47 2.15
CA PRO A 177 -16.95 9.66 3.45
C PRO A 177 -16.81 8.39 4.28
N ALA A 178 -16.39 8.53 5.54
CA ALA A 178 -16.23 7.40 6.46
C ALA A 178 -15.48 6.20 5.85
N ASN A 179 -14.35 6.47 5.18
CA ASN A 179 -13.59 5.48 4.42
C ASN A 179 -13.18 4.24 5.23
N GLY A 180 -12.92 4.37 6.53
CA GLY A 180 -12.67 3.26 7.46
C GLY A 180 -13.90 2.35 7.63
N PRO A 181 -15.04 2.87 8.12
CA PRO A 181 -16.30 2.11 8.16
C PRO A 181 -16.70 1.48 6.83
N LEU A 182 -16.55 2.20 5.71
CA LEU A 182 -16.83 1.65 4.38
C LEU A 182 -15.94 0.44 4.08
N LEU A 183 -14.64 0.55 4.33
CA LEU A 183 -13.69 -0.55 4.12
C LEU A 183 -13.98 -1.77 5.02
N ARG A 184 -14.49 -1.55 6.23
CA ARG A 184 -14.87 -2.64 7.14
C ARG A 184 -16.04 -3.48 6.60
N GLY A 185 -16.96 -2.83 5.88
CA GLY A 185 -18.21 -3.42 5.37
C GLY A 185 -19.34 -3.52 6.39
#